data_AF-S4PW87-F1
#
_entry.id   AF-S4PW87-F1
#
_cell.length_a   1.000
_cell.length_b   1.000
_cell.length_c   1.000
_cell.angle_alpha   90.00
_cell.angle_beta   90.00
_cell.angle_gamma   90.00
#
_symmetry.space_group_name_H-M   'P 1'
#
loop_
_entity.id
_entity.type
_entity.pdbx_description
1 polymer ?
#
loop_
_entity_poly.entity_id
_entity_poly.type
_entity_poly.pdbx_seq_one_letter_code
_entity_poly.pdbx_strand_id
1 'polypeptide(L)'
;MLSREEFHAMFKRTYGMIYEQHSYVFVQLFEQLERYYTRGDTDFDEMMDGFFGILYQKMFTVLNAQYTFDEKYLKCVNEHMRDIQP
;
A
#
# COMPACT_ATOMS: atom_id res chain seq x y z
N MET A 1 0.52 -17.40 5.56
CA MET A 1 0.45 -16.99 6.98
C MET A 1 1.76 -16.45 7.52
N LEU A 2 2.89 -17.16 7.43
CA LEU A 2 4.21 -16.66 7.89
C LEU A 2 4.64 -15.33 7.26
N SER A 3 4.52 -15.19 5.92
CA SER A 3 4.91 -13.96 5.22
C SER A 3 4.16 -12.72 5.71
N ARG A 4 2.87 -12.85 6.04
CA ARG A 4 2.05 -11.75 6.57
C ARG A 4 2.57 -11.23 7.89
N GLU A 5 2.91 -12.15 8.80
CA GLU A 5 3.42 -11.79 10.13
C GLU A 5 4.82 -11.19 10.06
N GLU A 6 5.68 -11.71 9.19
CA GLU A 6 7.03 -11.17 8.95
C GLU A 6 6.98 -9.76 8.36
N PHE A 7 6.15 -9.53 7.34
CA PHE A 7 5.94 -8.19 6.80
C PHE A 7 5.38 -7.25 7.86
N HIS A 8 4.38 -7.67 8.62
CA HIS A 8 3.81 -6.86 9.69
C HIS A 8 4.87 -6.45 10.73
N ALA A 9 5.68 -7.40 11.19
CA ALA A 9 6.74 -7.14 12.16
C ALA A 9 7.82 -6.21 11.59
N MET A 10 8.24 -6.41 10.33
CA MET A 10 9.21 -5.56 9.66
C MET A 10 8.71 -4.12 9.54
N PHE A 11 7.50 -3.91 9.01
CA PHE A 11 6.93 -2.58 8.83
C PHE A 11 6.65 -1.88 10.17
N LYS A 12 6.17 -2.60 11.18
CA LYS A 12 6.00 -2.06 12.53
C LYS A 12 7.33 -1.62 13.14
N ARG A 13 8.42 -2.36 12.92
CA ARG A 13 9.76 -1.99 13.39
C ARG A 13 10.31 -0.76 12.67
N THR A 14 10.10 -0.65 11.36
CA THR A 14 10.65 0.44 10.54
C THR A 14 9.86 1.74 10.68
N TYR A 15 8.53 1.66 10.73
CA TYR A 15 7.65 2.84 10.64
C TYR A 15 6.83 3.10 11.93
N GLY A 16 6.86 2.20 12.91
CA GLY A 16 6.26 2.42 14.23
C GLY A 16 4.74 2.67 14.19
N MET A 17 4.27 3.65 14.97
CA MET A 17 2.84 3.99 15.10
C MET A 17 2.17 4.37 13.79
N ILE A 18 2.92 5.01 12.87
CA ILE A 18 2.42 5.41 11.56
C ILE A 18 1.91 4.18 10.79
N TYR A 19 2.67 3.07 10.86
CA TYR A 19 2.26 1.82 10.24
C TYR A 19 1.03 1.24 10.92
N GLU A 20 0.98 1.24 12.26
CA GLU A 20 -0.18 0.70 12.98
C GLU A 20 -1.50 1.39 12.58
N GLN A 21 -1.48 2.71 12.43
CA GLN A 21 -2.63 3.52 12.01
C GLN A 21 -3.13 3.20 10.58
N HIS A 22 -2.27 2.65 9.72
CA HIS A 22 -2.58 2.36 8.32
C HIS A 22 -2.40 0.89 7.94
N SER A 23 -2.21 0.01 8.93
CA SER A 23 -1.92 -1.42 8.76
C SER A 23 -3.02 -2.18 7.99
N TYR A 24 -4.24 -1.64 7.95
CA TYR A 24 -5.37 -2.21 7.19
C TYR A 24 -5.08 -2.36 5.68
N VAL A 25 -4.22 -1.52 5.10
CA VAL A 25 -3.83 -1.59 3.68
C VAL A 25 -3.12 -2.91 3.38
N PHE A 26 -2.29 -3.38 4.31
CA PHE A 26 -1.58 -4.64 4.17
C PHE A 26 -2.53 -5.84 4.31
N VAL A 27 -3.54 -5.74 5.17
CA VAL A 27 -4.58 -6.78 5.29
C VAL A 27 -5.31 -6.96 3.96
N GLN A 28 -5.69 -5.87 3.30
CA GLN A 28 -6.33 -5.90 1.98
C GLN A 28 -5.45 -6.54 0.90
N LEU A 29 -4.14 -6.26 0.90
CA LEU A 29 -3.19 -6.92 -0.01
C LEU A 29 -3.20 -8.44 0.16
N PHE A 30 -3.04 -8.92 1.40
CA PHE A 30 -2.97 -10.36 1.64
C PHE A 30 -4.27 -11.07 1.25
N GLU A 31 -5.42 -10.43 1.44
CA GLU A 31 -6.71 -10.95 0.96
C GLU A 31 -6.79 -11.01 -0.57
N GLN A 32 -6.28 -9.99 -1.27
CA GLN A 32 -6.25 -9.98 -2.74
C GLN A 32 -5.30 -11.06 -3.29
N LEU A 33 -4.13 -11.24 -2.68
CA LEU A 33 -3.19 -12.31 -3.03
C LEU A 33 -3.82 -13.69 -2.82
N GLU A 34 -4.46 -13.95 -1.67
CA GLU A 34 -5.15 -15.22 -1.43
C GLU A 34 -6.25 -15.48 -2.46
N ARG A 35 -7.04 -14.46 -2.81
CA ARG A 35 -8.08 -14.57 -3.84
C ARG A 35 -7.50 -14.89 -5.22
N TYR A 36 -6.39 -14.27 -5.60
CA TYR A 36 -5.70 -14.56 -6.85
C TYR A 36 -5.20 -15.99 -6.91
N TYR A 37 -4.49 -16.45 -5.87
CA TYR A 37 -3.99 -17.82 -5.82
C TYR A 37 -5.09 -18.88 -5.75
N THR A 38 -6.26 -18.55 -5.18
CA THR A 38 -7.37 -19.51 -5.02
C THR A 38 -8.36 -19.53 -6.19
N ARG A 39 -8.56 -18.40 -6.88
CA ARG A 39 -9.60 -18.26 -7.92
C ARG A 39 -9.04 -17.98 -9.32
N GLY A 40 -7.79 -17.54 -9.46
CA GLY A 40 -7.16 -17.25 -10.75
C GLY A 40 -7.84 -16.14 -11.56
N ASP A 41 -8.63 -15.29 -10.90
CA ASP A 41 -9.67 -14.45 -11.52
C ASP A 41 -9.25 -12.98 -11.73
N THR A 42 -7.99 -12.64 -11.47
CA THR A 42 -7.50 -11.24 -11.50
C THR A 42 -6.14 -11.16 -12.15
N ASP A 43 -5.91 -10.15 -12.98
CA ASP A 43 -4.58 -9.87 -13.51
C ASP A 43 -3.66 -9.52 -12.33
N PHE A 44 -2.53 -10.22 -12.21
CA PHE A 44 -1.58 -10.01 -11.13
C PHE A 44 -1.04 -8.58 -11.18
N ASP A 45 -0.79 -8.05 -12.38
CA ASP A 45 -0.22 -6.73 -12.56
C ASP A 45 -1.21 -5.65 -12.12
N GLU A 46 -2.49 -5.78 -12.47
CA GLU A 46 -3.54 -4.83 -12.04
C GLU A 46 -3.73 -4.82 -10.52
N MET A 47 -3.68 -6.00 -9.89
CA MET A 47 -3.77 -6.12 -8.43
C MET A 47 -2.58 -5.45 -7.74
N MET A 48 -1.36 -5.73 -8.21
CA MET A 48 -0.14 -5.17 -7.64
C MET A 48 -0.08 -3.65 -7.85
N ASP A 49 -0.51 -3.15 -9.01
CA ASP A 49 -0.64 -1.72 -9.29
C ASP A 49 -1.64 -1.06 -8.33
N GLY A 50 -2.80 -1.68 -8.11
CA GLY A 50 -3.79 -1.20 -7.15
C GLY A 50 -3.24 -1.15 -5.71
N PHE A 51 -2.50 -2.18 -5.30
CA PHE A 51 -1.86 -2.21 -4.00
C PHE A 51 -0.81 -1.11 -3.83
N PHE A 52 0.15 -1.01 -4.76
CA PHE A 52 1.22 -0.03 -4.67
C PHE A 52 0.71 1.40 -4.79
N GLY A 53 -0.33 1.65 -5.59
CA GLY A 53 -0.99 2.96 -5.64
C GLY A 53 -1.52 3.40 -4.28
N ILE A 54 -2.22 2.52 -3.55
CA ILE A 54 -2.72 2.84 -2.20
C ILE A 54 -1.54 3.03 -1.23
N LEU A 55 -0.53 2.16 -1.31
CA LEU A 55 0.64 2.22 -0.43
C LEU A 55 1.41 3.53 -0.59
N TYR A 56 1.74 3.93 -1.82
CA TYR A 56 2.48 5.15 -2.10
C TYR A 56 1.70 6.39 -1.69
N GLN A 57 0.39 6.43 -1.97
CA GLN A 57 -0.46 7.52 -1.51
C GLN A 57 -0.41 7.69 0.00
N LYS A 58 -0.53 6.60 0.76
CA LYS A 58 -0.50 6.63 2.23
C LYS A 58 0.88 7.02 2.75
N MET A 59 1.95 6.45 2.22
CA MET A 59 3.32 6.83 2.59
C MET A 59 3.59 8.31 2.30
N PHE A 60 3.15 8.81 1.15
CA PHE A 60 3.31 10.22 0.79
C PHE A 60 2.59 11.15 1.78
N THR A 61 1.34 10.84 2.15
CA THR A 61 0.60 11.63 3.13
C THR A 61 1.25 11.64 4.51
N VAL A 62 1.82 10.50 4.92
CA VAL A 62 2.50 10.34 6.21
C VAL A 62 3.82 11.11 6.23
N LEU A 63 4.66 10.93 5.21
CA LEU A 63 5.97 11.60 5.13
C LEU A 63 5.82 13.12 5.06
N ASN A 64 4.71 13.58 4.50
CA ASN A 64 4.37 14.98 4.35
C ASN A 64 3.22 15.42 5.28
N ALA A 65 3.09 14.81 6.46
CA ALA A 65 1.99 15.06 7.41
C ALA A 65 1.87 16.53 7.88
N GLN A 66 2.89 17.36 7.63
CA GLN A 66 2.86 18.81 7.85
C GLN A 66 2.01 19.58 6.81
N TYR A 67 1.57 18.91 5.73
CA TYR A 67 0.76 19.47 4.66
C TYR A 67 -0.58 18.74 4.54
N THR A 68 -1.61 19.48 4.15
CA THR A 68 -2.92 18.92 3.82
C THR A 68 -3.04 18.85 2.30
N PHE A 69 -3.29 17.65 1.78
CA PHE A 69 -3.46 17.41 0.35
C PHE A 69 -4.92 17.15 0.02
N ASP A 70 -5.40 17.72 -1.08
CA ASP A 70 -6.71 17.39 -1.62
C ASP A 70 -6.66 16.10 -2.45
N GLU A 71 -7.83 15.56 -2.75
CA GLU A 71 -7.95 14.31 -3.50
C GLU A 71 -7.36 14.41 -4.91
N LYS A 72 -7.43 15.60 -5.53
CA LYS A 72 -6.89 15.84 -6.88
C LYS A 72 -5.37 15.75 -6.89
N TYR A 73 -4.71 16.32 -5.88
CA TYR A 73 -3.27 16.26 -5.72
C TYR A 73 -2.81 14.83 -5.47
N LEU A 74 -3.49 14.11 -4.58
CA LEU A 74 -3.15 12.71 -4.30
C LEU A 74 -3.34 11.79 -5.52
N LYS A 75 -4.33 12.08 -6.38
CA LYS A 75 -4.48 11.38 -7.66
C LYS A 75 -3.29 11.63 -8.59
N CYS A 76 -2.84 12.87 -8.70
CA CYS A 76 -1.64 13.24 -9.47
C CYS A 76 -0.39 12.52 -8.94
N VAL A 77 -0.22 12.47 -7.61
CA VAL A 77 0.87 11.72 -6.98
C VAL A 77 0.82 10.24 -7.39
N ASN A 78 -0.34 9.58 -7.34
CA ASN A 78 -0.45 8.18 -7.76
C ASN A 78 -0.16 7.95 -9.25
N GLU A 79 -0.46 8.92 -10.11
CA GLU A 79 -0.11 8.86 -11.54
C GLU A 79 1.41 8.92 -11.74
N HIS A 80 2.11 9.79 -11.01
CA HIS A 80 3.57 9.93 -11.13
C HIS A 80 4.38 8.88 -10.35
N MET A 81 3.84 8.33 -9.26
CA MET A 81 4.53 7.30 -8.47
C MET A 81 4.76 6.02 -9.28
N ARG A 82 3.92 5.74 -10.29
CA ARG A 82 4.13 4.64 -11.24
C ARG A 82 5.40 4.80 -12.06
N ASP A 83 5.70 6.01 -12.49
CA ASP A 83 6.89 6.31 -13.30
C ASP A 83 8.15 6.44 -12.46
N ILE A 84 8.02 6.91 -11.22
CA ILE A 84 9.15 7.22 -10.34
C ILE A 84 9.69 5.95 -9.65
N GLN A 85 8.84 4.95 -9.38
CA GLN A 85 9.18 3.74 -8.61
C GLN A 85 10.11 4.05 -7.40
N PRO A 86 9.65 4.88 -6.45
CA PRO A 86 10.49 5.38 -5.35
C PRO A 86 11.00 4.30 -4.38
#